data_AF-A0A355GVK7-F1
#
_entry.id   AF-A0A355GVK7-F1
#
_cell.length_a   1.000
_cell.length_b   1.000
_cell.length_c   1.000
_cell.angle_alpha   90.00
_cell.angle_beta   90.00
_cell.angle_gamma   90.00
#
_symmetry.space_group_name_H-M   'P 1'
#
loop_
_entity.id
_entity.type
_entity.pdbx_description
1 polymer ?
#
loop_
_entity_poly.entity_id
_entity_poly.type
_entity_poly.pdbx_seq_one_letter_code
_entity_poly.pdbx_strand_id
1 'polypeptide(L)' 'AVSKGAASARAVFFIVDPFDFEGTWHPEWLPLFGKRPYYILINKIDLLPSVSKSDEIAAWVRQRVKGTVPAP' A
#
# COMPACT_ATOMS: atom_id res chain seq x y z
N ALA A 1 -0.10 18.55 -2.05
CA ALA A 1 1.26 18.05 -1.74
C ALA A 1 1.56 16.74 -2.47
N VAL A 2 0.75 15.70 -2.30
CA VAL A 2 0.94 14.36 -2.91
C VAL A 2 1.11 14.41 -4.43
N SER A 3 0.24 15.12 -5.17
CA SER A 3 0.34 15.22 -6.64
C SER A 3 1.70 15.80 -7.11
N LYS A 4 2.22 16.83 -6.45
CA LYS A 4 3.53 17.43 -6.77
C LYS A 4 4.68 16.45 -6.51
N GLY A 5 4.64 15.73 -5.38
CA GLY A 5 5.64 14.72 -5.06
C GLY A 5 5.57 13.50 -5.97
N ALA A 6 4.37 13.05 -6.29
CA ALA A 6 4.13 11.99 -7.27
C ALA A 6 4.72 12.40 -8.62
N ALA A 7 4.47 13.62 -9.13
CA ALA A 7 4.97 14.08 -10.42
C ALA A 7 6.51 14.00 -10.56
N SER A 8 7.28 14.29 -9.52
CA SER A 8 8.75 14.26 -9.57
C SER A 8 9.39 12.92 -9.16
N ALA A 9 8.61 11.99 -8.60
CA ALA A 9 9.13 10.73 -8.08
C ALA A 9 9.45 9.71 -9.19
N ARG A 10 10.54 8.97 -8.99
CA ARG A 10 10.93 7.81 -9.81
C ARG A 10 10.22 6.52 -9.36
N ALA A 11 9.94 6.39 -8.07
CA ALA A 11 9.21 5.28 -7.46
C ALA A 11 8.40 5.81 -6.27
N VAL A 12 7.30 5.13 -5.95
CA VAL A 12 6.43 5.51 -4.83
C VAL A 12 6.42 4.39 -3.79
N PHE A 13 6.58 4.75 -2.52
CA PHE A 13 6.42 3.83 -1.40
C PHE A 13 5.14 4.19 -0.66
N PHE A 14 4.18 3.27 -0.68
CA PHE A 14 2.90 3.39 -0.02
C PHE A 14 2.96 2.63 1.29
N ILE A 15 3.00 3.36 2.42
CA ILE A 15 3.03 2.74 3.74
C ILE A 15 1.59 2.55 4.21
N VAL A 16 1.23 1.31 4.57
CA VAL A 16 -0.10 0.94 5.08
C VAL A 16 0.02 0.38 6.50
N ASP A 17 -1.00 0.64 7.30
CA ASP A 17 -1.14 0.11 8.66
C ASP A 17 -2.17 -1.03 8.64
N PRO A 18 -1.82 -2.27 9.00
CA PRO A 18 -2.79 -3.37 9.00
C PRO A 18 -3.90 -3.20 10.05
N PHE A 19 -3.68 -2.42 11.11
CA PHE A 19 -4.69 -2.16 12.14
C PHE A 19 -5.73 -1.12 11.68
N ASP A 20 -5.32 -0.19 10.81
CA ASP A 20 -6.18 0.83 10.20
C ASP A 20 -5.92 0.90 8.68
N PHE A 21 -6.25 -0.18 7.99
CA PHE A 21 -5.95 -0.30 6.56
C PHE A 21 -6.77 0.69 5.73
N GLU A 22 -8.07 0.83 6.02
CA GLU A 22 -8.96 1.72 5.27
C GLU A 22 -8.62 3.21 5.50
N GLY A 23 -8.07 3.57 6.67
CA GLY A 23 -7.57 4.92 6.95
C GLY A 23 -6.19 5.22 6.34
N THR A 24 -5.45 4.19 5.91
CA THR A 24 -4.09 4.35 5.35
C THR A 24 -3.98 3.97 3.87
N TRP A 25 -4.98 3.30 3.29
CA TRP A 25 -5.01 2.94 1.88
C TRP A 25 -5.82 3.95 1.06
N HIS A 26 -5.12 4.72 0.20
CA HIS A 26 -5.74 5.71 -0.68
C HIS A 26 -5.60 5.31 -2.15
N PRO A 27 -6.50 4.44 -2.67
CA PRO A 27 -6.44 3.98 -4.06
C PRO A 27 -6.66 5.11 -5.07
N GLU A 28 -7.30 6.21 -4.67
CA GLU A 28 -7.47 7.42 -5.48
C GLU A 28 -6.14 8.11 -5.84
N TRP A 29 -5.04 7.76 -5.18
CA TRP A 29 -3.71 8.26 -5.54
C TRP A 29 -3.02 7.41 -6.61
N LEU A 30 -3.46 6.17 -6.85
CA LEU A 30 -2.84 5.29 -7.84
C LEU A 30 -2.78 5.90 -9.26
N PRO A 31 -3.82 6.61 -9.76
CA PRO A 31 -3.73 7.29 -11.04
C PRO A 31 -2.63 8.36 -11.10
N LEU A 32 -2.29 8.98 -9.97
CA LEU A 32 -1.20 9.96 -9.89
C LEU A 32 0.17 9.32 -10.12
N PHE A 33 0.30 8.01 -9.88
CA PHE A 33 1.56 7.28 -10.07
C PHE A 33 1.79 6.89 -11.52
N GLY A 34 0.74 6.79 -12.33
CA GLY A 34 0.83 6.42 -13.75
C GLY A 34 1.51 5.06 -13.93
N LYS A 35 2.49 4.98 -14.83
CA LYS A 35 3.26 3.74 -15.10
C LYS A 35 4.44 3.50 -14.15
N ARG A 36 4.60 4.33 -13.12
CA ARG A 36 5.75 4.22 -12.21
C ARG A 36 5.59 3.05 -11.27
N PRO A 37 6.69 2.38 -10.90
CA PRO A 37 6.63 1.36 -9.87
C PRO A 37 6.19 1.98 -8.55
N TYR A 38 5.26 1.33 -7.89
CA TYR A 38 4.92 1.60 -6.50
C TYR A 38 5.04 0.32 -5.67
N TYR A 39 5.42 0.50 -4.40
CA TYR A 39 5.62 -0.58 -3.46
C TYR A 39 4.74 -0.35 -2.24
N ILE A 40 4.06 -1.40 -1.77
CA ILE A 40 3.27 -1.33 -0.55
C ILE A 40 4.13 -1.86 0.60
N LEU A 41 4.35 -1.02 1.61
CA LEU A 41 5.09 -1.34 2.82
C LEU A 41 4.10 -1.47 3.98
N ILE A 42 4.13 -2.60 4.67
CA ILE A 42 3.24 -2.87 5.80
C ILE A 42 3.97 -2.45 7.08
N ASN A 43 3.46 -1.44 7.76
CA ASN A 43 4.05 -0.91 8.99
C ASN A 43 3.50 -1.62 10.24
N LYS A 44 4.15 -1.42 11.39
CA LYS A 44 3.71 -1.89 12.72
C LYS A 44 3.53 -3.41 12.84
N ILE A 45 4.31 -4.16 12.07
CA ILE A 45 4.26 -5.63 12.10
C ILE A 45 4.66 -6.22 13.46
N ASP A 46 5.39 -5.46 14.27
CA ASP A 46 5.78 -5.80 15.64
C ASP A 46 4.60 -5.84 16.63
N LEU A 47 3.51 -5.12 16.34
CA LEU A 47 2.32 -5.10 17.20
C LEU A 47 1.40 -6.29 16.98
N LEU A 48 1.68 -7.11 15.97
CA LEU A 48 0.85 -8.26 15.64
C LEU A 48 1.09 -9.40 16.64
N PRO A 49 0.07 -10.22 16.91
CA PRO A 49 0.24 -11.44 17.67
C PRO A 49 1.35 -12.30 17.05
N SER A 50 2.17 -12.94 17.88
CA SER A 50 3.25 -13.83 17.43
C SER A 50 2.77 -15.00 16.56
N VAL A 51 1.48 -15.33 16.63
CA VAL A 51 0.82 -16.35 15.79
C VAL A 51 0.55 -15.86 14.37
N SER A 52 0.50 -14.54 14.13
CA SER A 52 0.23 -13.95 12.82
C SER A 52 1.52 -13.94 11.99
N LYS A 53 1.58 -14.76 10.96
CA LYS A 53 2.73 -14.79 10.05
C LYS A 53 2.72 -13.57 9.14
N SER A 54 3.88 -12.94 8.95
CA SER A 54 4.07 -11.82 8.01
C SER A 54 3.54 -12.15 6.61
N ASP A 55 3.68 -13.41 6.17
CA ASP A 55 3.18 -13.88 4.88
C ASP A 55 1.65 -13.86 4.76
N GLU A 56 0.94 -14.20 5.84
CA GLU A 56 -0.53 -14.17 5.87
C GLU A 56 -1.05 -12.74 5.75
N ILE A 57 -0.36 -11.79 6.37
CA ILE A 57 -0.70 -10.37 6.33
C ILE A 57 -0.37 -9.78 4.96
N ALA A 58 0.76 -10.15 4.38
CA ALA A 58 1.08 -9.77 3.01
C ALA A 58 0.03 -10.32 2.03
N ALA A 59 -0.45 -11.55 2.22
CA ALA A 59 -1.53 -12.13 1.42
C ALA A 59 -2.86 -11.38 1.62
N TRP A 60 -3.19 -11.02 2.86
CA TRP A 60 -4.38 -10.24 3.20
C TRP A 60 -4.36 -8.84 2.57
N VAL A 61 -3.24 -8.12 2.68
CA VAL A 61 -3.06 -6.80 2.02
C VAL A 61 -3.20 -6.94 0.51
N ARG A 62 -2.59 -7.97 -0.10
CA ARG A 62 -2.73 -8.24 -1.55
C ARG A 62 -4.19 -8.44 -1.95
N GLN A 63 -4.99 -9.15 -1.14
CA GLN A 63 -6.42 -9.32 -1.42
C GLN A 63 -7.19 -8.01 -1.36
N ARG A 64 -6.90 -7.14 -0.38
CA ARG A 64 -7.53 -5.83 -0.25
C ARG A 64 -7.25 -4.92 -1.43
N VAL A 65 -6.02 -4.94 -1.97
CA VAL A 65 -5.65 -4.07 -3.09
C VAL A 65 -6.05 -4.62 -4.46
N LYS A 66 -6.28 -5.93 -4.60
CA LYS A 66 -6.58 -6.58 -5.90
C LYS A 66 -7.77 -5.97 -6.66
N GLY A 67 -8.74 -5.38 -5.96
CA GLY A 67 -9.92 -4.74 -6.57
C GLY A 67 -9.81 -3.22 -6.77
N THR A 68 -8.73 -2.60 -6.29
CA THR A 68 -8.55 -1.14 -6.29
C THR A 68 -7.41 -0.67 -7.18
N VAL A 69 -6.53 -1.59 -7.57
CA VAL A 69 -5.43 -1.34 -8.50
C VAL A 69 -5.96 -1.35 -9.94
N PRO A 70 -5.62 -0.34 -10.77
CA PRO A 70 -5.95 -0.36 -12.20
C PRO A 70 -5.40 -1.64 -12.84
N ALA A 71 -6.19 -2.26 -13.73
CA ALA A 71 -5.70 -3.39 -14.51
C ALA A 71 -4.40 -3.02 -15.26
N PRO A 72 -3.41 -3.92 -15.33
CA PRO A 72 -2.11 -3.66 -15.95
C PRO A 72 -2.22 -3.25 -17.42
#